data_AF-A0A9X8VJX7-F1
#
_entry.id   AF-A0A9X8VJX7-F1
#
_cell.length_a   1.000
_cell.length_b   1.000
_cell.length_c   1.000
_cell.angle_alpha   90.00
_cell.angle_beta   90.00
_cell.angle_gamma   90.00
#
_symmetry.space_group_name_H-M   'P 1'
#
loop_
_entity.id
_entity.type
_entity.pdbx_description
1 polymer ?
#
loop_
_entity_poly.entity_id
_entity_poly.type
_entity_poly.pdbx_seq_one_letter_code
_entity_poly.pdbx_strand_id
1 'polypeptide(L)'
;ALIDFEGALVVVSHDRHLLRSTTDDLYLVHDGQVEPFEGDLDDYQQWLVDLQRQESQQDAPEKESGGNSAQARKDQKRREAEFRTQTQPLRKQIAKLEQQMEKLGAELAAVEEQLADPALYDISRKAELTDCLQKQSQAKSALEE
;
A
#
# COMPACT_ATOMS: atom_id res chain seq x y z
N ALA A 1 -4.92 7.05 -27.80
CA ALA A 1 -4.35 5.70 -28.04
C ALA A 1 -5.25 4.60 -27.48
N LEU A 2 -5.50 4.52 -26.16
CA LEU A 2 -6.49 3.56 -25.62
C LEU A 2 -7.94 4.03 -25.82
N ILE A 3 -8.18 5.34 -25.83
CA ILE A 3 -9.51 5.96 -26.00
C ILE A 3 -10.07 5.77 -27.42
N ASP A 4 -9.20 5.60 -28.43
CA ASP A 4 -9.60 5.52 -29.84
C ASP A 4 -9.84 4.07 -30.32
N PHE A 5 -9.92 3.12 -29.39
CA PHE A 5 -10.10 1.71 -29.71
C PHE A 5 -11.58 1.40 -29.97
N GLU A 6 -11.93 0.94 -31.17
CA GLU A 6 -13.32 0.66 -31.59
C GLU A 6 -13.93 -0.62 -30.97
N GLY A 7 -13.19 -1.34 -30.13
CA GLY A 7 -13.66 -2.57 -29.46
C GLY A 7 -14.01 -2.36 -27.98
N ALA A 8 -14.57 -3.39 -27.35
CA ALA A 8 -14.78 -3.39 -25.90
C ALA A 8 -13.44 -3.60 -25.16
N LEU A 9 -13.17 -2.76 -24.16
CA LEU A 9 -11.97 -2.82 -23.34
C LEU A 9 -12.37 -3.05 -21.88
N VAL A 10 -11.82 -4.10 -21.25
CA VAL A 10 -11.94 -4.33 -19.80
C VAL A 10 -10.61 -3.96 -19.16
N VAL A 11 -10.62 -2.96 -18.27
CA VAL A 11 -9.42 -2.45 -17.59
C VAL A 11 -9.52 -2.73 -16.10
N VAL A 12 -8.45 -3.30 -15.54
CA VAL A 12 -8.26 -3.43 -14.09
C VAL A 12 -6.99 -2.66 -13.74
N SER A 13 -7.13 -1.59 -12.95
CA SER A 13 -6.00 -0.73 -12.56
C SER A 13 -6.22 -0.16 -11.17
N HIS A 14 -5.12 0.19 -10.51
CA HIS A 14 -5.14 0.98 -9.27
C HIS A 14 -4.95 2.48 -9.52
N ASP A 15 -4.65 2.89 -10.77
CA ASP A 15 -4.50 4.30 -11.13
C ASP A 15 -5.87 4.93 -11.43
N ARG A 16 -6.30 5.79 -10.52
CA ARG A 16 -7.57 6.51 -10.61
C ARG A 16 -7.64 7.45 -11.82
N HIS A 17 -6.53 8.07 -12.21
CA HIS A 17 -6.51 8.99 -13.35
C HIS A 17 -6.73 8.23 -14.65
N LEU A 18 -6.09 7.07 -14.79
CA LEU A 18 -6.27 6.20 -15.95
C LEU A 18 -7.71 5.68 -16.03
N LEU A 19 -8.28 5.20 -14.93
CA LEU A 19 -9.66 4.71 -14.92
C LEU A 19 -10.62 5.84 -15.33
N ARG A 20 -10.52 7.01 -14.67
CA ARG A 20 -11.39 8.16 -14.96
C ARG A 20 -11.31 8.64 -16.41
N SER A 21 -10.15 8.54 -17.06
CA SER A 21 -9.96 9.02 -18.43
C SER A 21 -10.35 8.03 -19.52
N THR A 22 -10.53 6.75 -19.19
CA THR A 22 -10.52 5.66 -20.17
C THR A 22 -11.70 4.70 -20.05
N THR A 23 -12.48 4.76 -18.96
CA THR A 23 -13.63 3.87 -18.75
C THR A 23 -14.93 4.66 -18.62
N ASP A 24 -15.95 4.24 -19.37
CA ASP A 24 -17.30 4.80 -19.32
C ASP A 24 -18.18 4.13 -18.25
N ASP A 25 -18.04 2.81 -18.09
CA ASP A 25 -18.81 2.01 -17.14
C ASP A 25 -17.90 1.44 -16.05
N LEU A 26 -18.39 1.47 -14.80
CA LEU A 26 -17.72 0.87 -13.66
C LEU A 26 -18.49 -0.38 -13.20
N TYR A 27 -17.73 -1.43 -12.85
CA TYR A 27 -18.26 -2.65 -12.25
C TYR A 27 -17.64 -2.86 -10.88
N LEU A 28 -18.49 -3.09 -9.89
CA LEU A 28 -18.11 -3.37 -8.53
C LEU A 28 -18.05 -4.88 -8.32
N VAL A 29 -16.92 -5.35 -7.78
CA VAL A 29 -16.74 -6.75 -7.36
C VAL A 29 -16.72 -6.80 -5.84
N HIS A 30 -17.80 -7.32 -5.23
CA HIS A 30 -17.95 -7.45 -3.79
C HIS A 30 -18.83 -8.65 -3.43
N ASP A 31 -18.59 -9.25 -2.25
CA ASP A 31 -19.35 -10.41 -1.73
C ASP A 31 -19.50 -11.58 -2.74
N GLY A 32 -18.47 -11.81 -3.55
CA GLY A 32 -18.47 -12.85 -4.59
C GLY A 32 -19.39 -12.58 -5.79
N GLN A 33 -19.93 -11.36 -5.90
CA GLN A 33 -20.77 -10.92 -7.02
C GLN A 33 -20.13 -9.76 -7.79
N VAL A 34 -20.60 -9.56 -9.02
CA VAL A 34 -20.20 -8.45 -9.89
C VAL A 34 -21.45 -7.70 -10.30
N GLU A 35 -21.52 -6.42 -9.95
CA GLU A 35 -22.67 -5.56 -10.23
C GLU A 35 -22.23 -4.27 -10.91
N PRO A 36 -23.04 -3.70 -11.83
CA PRO A 36 -22.79 -2.36 -12.36
C PRO A 36 -22.79 -1.34 -11.23
N PHE A 37 -21.81 -0.42 -11.24
CA PHE A 37 -21.69 0.63 -10.24
C PHE A 37 -22.19 1.96 -10.81
N GLU A 38 -23.34 2.42 -10.34
CA GLU A 38 -23.96 3.70 -10.75
C GLU A 38 -23.35 4.89 -9.99
N GLY A 39 -22.04 5.10 -10.15
CA GLY A 39 -21.31 6.21 -9.53
C GLY A 39 -19.95 6.41 -10.17
N ASP A 40 -19.24 7.45 -9.75
CA ASP A 40 -17.84 7.66 -10.17
C ASP A 40 -16.83 7.07 -9.17
N LEU A 41 -15.55 7.31 -9.40
CA LEU A 41 -14.50 6.82 -8.49
C LEU A 41 -14.52 7.50 -7.11
N ASP A 42 -15.08 8.70 -6.98
CA ASP A 42 -15.26 9.38 -5.70
C ASP A 42 -16.45 8.76 -4.94
N ASP A 43 -17.53 8.39 -5.64
CA ASP A 43 -18.66 7.64 -5.07
C ASP A 43 -18.23 6.26 -4.58
N TYR A 44 -17.34 5.58 -5.32
CA TYR A 44 -16.78 4.29 -4.88
C TYR A 44 -16.00 4.42 -3.56
N GLN A 45 -15.24 5.51 -3.39
CA GLN A 45 -14.56 5.78 -2.13
C GLN A 45 -15.55 5.99 -0.99
N GLN A 46 -16.64 6.73 -1.24
CA GLN A 46 -17.68 6.95 -0.25
C GLN A 46 -18.40 5.65 0.12
N TRP A 47 -18.71 4.82 -0.88
CA TRP A 47 -19.27 3.48 -0.69
C TRP A 47 -18.38 2.59 0.17
N LEU A 48 -17.06 2.59 -0.04
CA LEU A 48 -16.10 1.85 0.81
C LEU A 48 -16.13 2.32 2.27
N VAL A 49 -16.18 3.64 2.50
CA VAL A 49 -16.25 4.21 3.85
C VAL A 49 -17.55 3.80 4.55
N ASP A 50 -18.66 3.81 3.82
CA ASP A 50 -19.96 3.44 4.38
C ASP A 50 -20.09 1.93 4.59
N LEU A 51 -19.50 1.10 3.73
CA LEU A 51 -19.36 -0.34 3.94
C LEU A 51 -18.57 -0.63 5.23
N GLN A 52 -17.41 0.00 5.41
CA GLN A 52 -16.59 -0.18 6.61
C GLN A 52 -17.32 0.28 7.89
N ARG A 53 -18.13 1.34 7.80
CA ARG A 53 -19.01 1.78 8.89
C ARG A 53 -20.11 0.76 9.18
N GLN A 54 -20.73 0.17 8.16
CA GLN A 54 -21.75 -0.85 8.32
C GLN A 54 -21.18 -2.13 8.94
N GLU A 55 -20.02 -2.61 8.49
CA GLU A 55 -19.33 -3.77 9.09
C GLU A 55 -19.00 -3.48 10.56
N SER A 56 -18.52 -2.28 10.88
CA SER A 56 -18.25 -1.85 12.25
C SER A 56 -19.51 -1.74 13.12
N GLN A 57 -20.68 -1.49 12.50
CA GLN A 57 -21.98 -1.41 13.19
C GLN A 57 -22.65 -2.78 13.30
N GLN A 58 -22.45 -3.70 12.36
CA GLN A 58 -22.92 -5.09 12.45
C GLN A 58 -22.15 -5.88 13.52
N ASP A 59 -20.89 -5.51 13.79
CA ASP A 59 -20.13 -6.02 14.94
C ASP A 59 -20.54 -5.38 16.28
N ALA A 60 -21.41 -4.36 16.26
CA ALA A 60 -22.04 -3.86 17.47
C ALA A 60 -23.30 -4.70 17.73
N PRO A 61 -23.37 -5.47 18.84
CA PRO A 61 -24.53 -6.29 19.12
C PRO A 61 -25.75 -5.38 19.24
N GLU A 62 -26.80 -5.72 18.49
CA GLU A 62 -28.14 -5.17 18.69
C GLU A 62 -28.42 -5.18 20.19
N LYS A 63 -28.69 -3.99 20.73
CA LYS A 63 -29.05 -3.81 22.14
C LYS A 63 -30.45 -4.36 22.36
N GLU A 64 -30.59 -5.68 22.34
CA GLU A 64 -31.68 -6.35 23.00
C GLU A 64 -31.30 -6.55 24.47
N SER A 65 -32.01 -5.80 25.31
CA SER A 65 -32.43 -6.18 26.67
C SER A 65 -31.36 -6.62 27.68
N GLY A 66 -31.00 -5.68 28.57
CA GLY A 66 -30.94 -5.93 30.01
C GLY A 66 -30.15 -7.15 30.51
N GLY A 67 -28.84 -7.18 30.31
CA GLY A 67 -27.99 -8.15 31.00
C GLY A 67 -26.50 -8.04 30.66
N ASN A 68 -25.70 -7.59 31.64
CA ASN A 68 -24.26 -7.82 31.70
C ASN A 68 -23.32 -6.96 30.81
N SER A 69 -23.42 -5.63 30.94
CA SER A 69 -22.48 -4.65 30.35
C SER A 69 -21.02 -4.83 30.79
N ALA A 70 -20.77 -5.53 31.90
CA ALA A 70 -19.42 -5.82 32.40
C ALA A 70 -18.74 -6.95 31.60
N GLN A 71 -19.48 -7.99 31.22
CA GLN A 71 -18.96 -9.11 30.43
C GLN A 71 -18.61 -8.66 29.00
N ALA A 72 -19.50 -7.90 28.35
CA ALA A 72 -19.28 -7.37 27.01
C ALA A 72 -18.02 -6.47 26.92
N ARG A 73 -17.80 -5.61 27.93
CA ARG A 73 -16.57 -4.77 28.01
C ARG A 73 -15.30 -5.61 28.24
N LYS A 74 -15.41 -6.71 28.99
CA LYS A 74 -14.28 -7.61 29.27
C LYS A 74 -13.90 -8.41 28.01
N ASP A 75 -14.90 -8.89 27.27
CA ASP A 75 -14.70 -9.63 26.03
C ASP A 75 -14.18 -8.73 24.91
N GLN A 76 -14.62 -7.47 24.84
CA GLN A 76 -14.07 -6.48 23.91
C GLN A 76 -12.59 -6.17 24.20
N LYS A 77 -12.23 -5.91 25.47
CA LYS A 77 -10.82 -5.72 25.85
C LYS A 77 -9.94 -6.93 25.55
N ARG A 78 -10.50 -8.14 25.70
CA ARG A 78 -9.78 -9.38 25.40
C ARG A 78 -9.52 -9.51 23.90
N ARG A 79 -10.54 -9.28 23.06
CA ARG A 79 -10.38 -9.26 21.59
C ARG A 79 -9.39 -8.21 21.12
N GLU A 80 -9.45 -7.00 21.68
CA GLU A 80 -8.46 -5.94 21.36
C GLU A 80 -7.04 -6.32 21.77
N ALA A 81 -6.86 -6.97 22.93
CA ALA A 81 -5.56 -7.43 23.38
C ALA A 81 -5.02 -8.56 22.50
N GLU A 82 -5.87 -9.52 22.10
CA GLU A 82 -5.54 -10.61 21.18
C GLU A 82 -5.20 -10.10 19.78
N PHE A 83 -5.93 -9.10 19.27
CA PHE A 83 -5.62 -8.45 18.00
C PHE A 83 -4.29 -7.68 18.06
N ARG A 84 -4.02 -6.99 19.18
CA ARG A 84 -2.73 -6.32 19.40
C ARG A 84 -1.57 -7.30 19.44
N THR A 85 -1.71 -8.44 20.12
CA THR A 85 -0.63 -9.45 20.14
C THR A 85 -0.42 -10.10 18.78
N GLN A 86 -1.49 -10.34 18.00
CA GLN A 86 -1.38 -10.87 16.64
C GLN A 86 -0.73 -9.86 15.66
N THR A 87 -1.03 -8.57 15.80
CA THR A 87 -0.50 -7.52 14.91
C THR A 87 0.86 -6.97 15.35
N GLN A 88 1.27 -7.17 16.61
CA GLN A 88 2.57 -6.74 17.11
C GLN A 88 3.79 -7.27 16.31
N PRO A 89 3.88 -8.56 15.93
CA PRO A 89 5.01 -9.04 15.11
C PRO A 89 5.04 -8.39 13.72
N LEU A 90 3.89 -8.21 13.08
CA LEU A 90 3.79 -7.56 11.76
C LEU A 90 4.22 -6.10 11.84
N ARG A 91 3.76 -5.36 12.86
CA ARG A 91 4.19 -3.97 13.09
C ARG A 91 5.69 -3.86 13.34
N LYS A 92 6.30 -4.81 14.05
CA LYS A 92 7.75 -4.87 14.24
C LYS A 92 8.49 -5.17 12.94
N GLN A 93 7.95 -6.04 12.09
CA GLN A 93 8.52 -6.33 10.77
C GLN A 93 8.46 -5.09 9.87
N ILE A 94 7.32 -4.40 9.83
CA ILE A 94 7.15 -3.14 9.09
C ILE A 94 8.19 -2.12 9.55
N ALA A 95 8.25 -1.82 10.85
CA ALA A 95 9.21 -0.84 11.38
C ALA A 95 10.67 -1.22 11.09
N LYS A 96 10.99 -2.53 11.11
CA LYS A 96 12.33 -3.01 10.75
C LYS A 96 12.63 -2.78 9.27
N LEU A 97 11.68 -3.10 8.39
CA LEU A 97 11.82 -2.91 6.95
C LEU A 97 11.94 -1.42 6.61
N GLU A 98 11.11 -0.56 7.21
CA GLU A 98 11.20 0.89 7.06
C GLU A 98 12.60 1.42 7.44
N GLN A 99 13.14 0.97 8.57
CA GLN A 99 14.50 1.34 8.98
C GLN A 99 15.57 0.82 8.02
N GLN A 100 15.38 -0.37 7.44
CA GLN A 100 16.29 -0.92 6.43
C GLN A 100 16.24 -0.11 5.13
N MET A 101 15.05 0.26 4.67
CA MET A 101 14.86 1.10 3.49
C MET A 101 15.49 2.49 3.69
N GLU A 102 15.27 3.12 4.84
CA GLU A 102 15.87 4.43 5.16
C GLU A 102 17.40 4.35 5.15
N LYS A 103 17.96 3.29 5.73
CA LYS A 103 19.41 3.08 5.73
C LYS A 103 19.96 2.86 4.32
N LEU A 104 19.35 1.97 3.54
CA LEU A 104 19.78 1.69 2.15
C LEU A 104 19.62 2.93 1.26
N GLY A 105 18.56 3.71 1.46
CA GLY A 105 18.35 4.98 0.77
C GLY A 105 19.44 6.02 1.08
N ALA A 106 19.85 6.13 2.35
CA ALA A 106 20.94 7.01 2.74
C ALA A 106 22.30 6.55 2.17
N GLU A 107 22.56 5.24 2.17
CA GLU A 107 23.77 4.67 1.54
C GLU A 107 23.79 4.92 0.02
N LEU A 108 22.65 4.73 -0.65
CA LEU A 108 22.51 5.01 -2.07
C LEU A 108 22.77 6.49 -2.40
N ALA A 109 22.17 7.39 -1.62
CA ALA A 109 22.35 8.83 -1.80
C ALA A 109 23.82 9.25 -1.64
N ALA A 110 24.52 8.69 -0.65
CA ALA A 110 25.96 8.96 -0.45
C ALA A 110 26.82 8.46 -1.62
N VAL A 111 26.50 7.29 -2.19
CA VAL A 111 27.20 6.76 -3.38
C VAL A 111 26.88 7.58 -4.63
N GLU A 112 25.64 8.03 -4.79
CA GLU A 112 25.24 8.90 -5.91
C GLU A 112 25.90 10.28 -5.83
N GLU A 113 26.10 10.82 -4.63
CA GLU A 113 26.88 12.05 -4.43
C GLU A 113 28.35 11.87 -4.84
N GLN A 114 28.96 10.72 -4.52
CA GLN A 114 30.31 10.39 -4.97
C GLN A 114 30.39 10.23 -6.48
N LEU A 115 29.40 9.58 -7.10
CA LEU A 115 29.31 9.42 -8.55
C LEU A 115 29.02 10.75 -9.28
N ALA A 116 28.51 11.77 -8.58
CA ALA A 116 28.29 13.08 -9.16
C ALA A 116 29.60 13.88 -9.35
N ASP A 117 30.72 13.47 -8.73
CA ASP A 117 32.02 14.13 -8.89
C ASP A 117 32.66 13.79 -10.25
N PRO A 118 32.87 14.77 -11.15
CA PRO A 118 33.52 14.54 -12.45
C PRO A 118 34.95 14.01 -12.35
N ALA A 119 35.66 14.27 -11.24
CA ALA A 119 37.02 13.79 -11.02
C ALA A 119 37.10 12.27 -10.80
N LEU A 120 35.99 11.62 -10.44
CA LEU A 120 35.91 10.17 -10.25
C LEU A 120 36.03 9.40 -11.58
N TYR A 121 35.77 10.06 -12.70
CA TYR A 121 35.81 9.46 -14.04
C TYR A 121 37.20 9.48 -14.69
N ASP A 122 38.23 9.96 -13.97
CA ASP A 122 39.61 9.88 -14.43
C ASP A 122 40.08 8.41 -14.53
N ILE A 123 40.88 8.09 -15.55
CA ILE A 123 41.46 6.76 -15.79
C ILE A 123 42.23 6.26 -14.56
N SER A 124 42.86 7.18 -13.83
CA SER A 124 43.61 6.89 -12.61
C SER A 124 42.73 6.45 -11.42
N ARG A 125 41.42 6.75 -11.43
CA ARG A 125 40.44 6.39 -10.38
C ARG A 125 39.42 5.34 -10.81
N LYS A 126 39.68 4.65 -11.93
CA LYS A 126 38.79 3.62 -12.48
C LYS A 126 38.37 2.52 -11.48
N ALA A 127 39.25 2.17 -10.55
CA ALA A 127 38.93 1.18 -9.50
C ALA A 127 37.86 1.70 -8.52
N GLU A 128 37.97 2.96 -8.09
CA GLU A 128 37.01 3.61 -7.19
C GLU A 128 35.65 3.81 -7.87
N LEU A 129 35.65 4.19 -9.15
CA LEU A 129 34.43 4.31 -9.96
C LEU A 129 33.68 2.97 -10.07
N THR A 130 34.42 1.88 -10.33
CA THR A 130 33.82 0.55 -10.47
C THR A 130 33.19 0.08 -9.15
N ASP A 131 33.85 0.36 -8.01
CA ASP A 131 33.33 0.03 -6.68
C ASP A 131 32.07 0.84 -6.34
N CYS A 132 32.04 2.13 -6.68
CA CYS A 132 30.86 2.97 -6.50
C CYS A 132 29.66 2.50 -7.33
N LEU A 133 29.87 2.17 -8.61
CA LEU A 133 28.82 1.63 -9.48
C LEU A 133 28.28 0.29 -8.97
N GLN A 134 29.15 -0.57 -8.46
CA GLN A 134 28.73 -1.85 -7.88
C GLN A 134 27.89 -1.65 -6.61
N LYS A 135 28.31 -0.75 -5.71
CA LYS A 135 27.55 -0.39 -4.50
C LYS A 135 26.20 0.23 -4.84
N GLN A 136 26.13 1.11 -5.84
CA GLN A 136 24.88 1.70 -6.31
C GLN A 136 23.92 0.63 -6.82
N SER A 137 24.40 -0.32 -7.64
CA SER A 137 23.59 -1.42 -8.15
C SER A 137 23.07 -2.31 -7.03
N GLN A 138 23.93 -2.68 -6.08
CA GLN A 138 23.54 -3.53 -4.95
C GLN A 138 22.52 -2.85 -4.04
N ALA A 139 22.71 -1.56 -3.73
CA ALA A 139 21.79 -0.79 -2.91
C ALA A 139 20.43 -0.58 -3.60
N LYS A 140 20.41 -0.36 -4.93
CA LYS A 140 19.16 -0.28 -5.70
C LYS A 140 18.41 -1.61 -5.72
N SER A 141 19.10 -2.72 -6.02
CA SER A 141 18.46 -4.04 -6.01
C SER A 141 17.93 -4.42 -4.63
N ALA A 142 18.64 -4.10 -3.55
CA ALA A 142 18.20 -4.37 -2.18
C ALA A 142 17.05 -3.47 -1.69
N LEU A 143 16.77 -2.36 -2.39
CA LEU A 143 15.61 -1.49 -2.13
C LEU A 143 14.35 -1.94 -2.89
N GLU A 144 14.53 -2.67 -3.99
CA GLU A 144 13.44 -3.21 -4.82
C GLU A 144 12.93 -4.58 -4.32
N GLU A 145 13.73 -5.31 -3.54
CA GLU A 145 13.36 -6.56 -2.84
C GLU A 145 12.66 -6.34 -1.50
#